data_AF-A0A8U0QBE6-F1
#
_entry.id   AF-A0A8U0QBE6-F1
#
_cell.length_a   1.000
_cell.length_b   1.000
_cell.length_c   1.000
_cell.angle_alpha   90.00
_cell.angle_beta   90.00
_cell.angle_gamma   90.00
#
_symmetry.space_group_name_H-M   'P 1'
#
loop_
_entity.id
_entity.type
_entity.pdbx_description
1 polymer ?
#
loop_
_entity_poly.entity_id
_entity_poly.type
_entity_poly.pdbx_seq_one_letter_code
_entity_poly.pdbx_strand_id
1 'polypeptide(L)'
;VRLDRVRGGRQKYKRRIDAENSPYLNPQLALPPKKPFPFGCLADNKIVSHLLVAEPEKIYAMPDPTVPDSDIKALTTLCDLADRELVVNIGWAKHIP
;
A
#
# COMPACT_ATOMS: atom_id res chain seq x y z
N VAL A 1 -47.36 -7.19 -36.21
CA VAL A 1 -46.70 -6.49 -35.07
C VAL A 1 -45.69 -7.45 -34.46
N ARG A 2 -44.38 -7.15 -34.54
CA ARG A 2 -43.33 -8.05 -34.00
C ARG A 2 -43.29 -7.94 -32.47
N LEU A 3 -43.46 -9.06 -31.78
CA LEU A 3 -43.46 -9.20 -30.31
C LEU A 3 -42.09 -8.91 -29.65
N ASP A 4 -41.07 -8.59 -30.44
CA ASP A 4 -39.70 -8.33 -29.96
C ASP A 4 -39.52 -6.91 -29.38
N ARG A 5 -40.49 -6.02 -29.62
CA ARG A 5 -40.40 -4.62 -29.16
C ARG A 5 -40.87 -4.39 -27.73
N VAL A 6 -41.14 -5.45 -26.95
CA VAL A 6 -41.65 -5.36 -25.56
C VAL A 6 -40.53 -5.39 -24.52
N ARG A 7 -39.26 -5.44 -24.93
CA ARG A 7 -38.11 -5.33 -24.01
C ARG A 7 -37.21 -4.13 -24.29
N GLY A 8 -37.76 -3.10 -24.93
CA GLY A 8 -37.16 -1.77 -25.05
C GLY A 8 -37.22 -0.97 -23.73
N GLY A 9 -36.73 -1.57 -22.64
CA GLY A 9 -36.61 -0.93 -21.34
C GLY A 9 -35.28 -0.18 -21.24
N ARG A 10 -35.36 1.15 -21.41
CA ARG A 10 -34.39 2.18 -21.06
C ARG A 10 -33.21 1.72 -20.19
N GLN A 11 -32.09 1.36 -20.82
CA GLN A 11 -30.78 1.39 -20.19
C GLN A 11 -30.07 2.69 -20.59
N LYS A 12 -30.53 3.81 -20.01
CA LYS A 12 -29.93 5.15 -20.20
C LYS A 12 -28.60 5.31 -19.43
N TYR A 13 -28.30 4.40 -18.51
CA TYR A 13 -27.02 4.32 -17.84
C TYR A 13 -26.56 2.87 -17.84
N LYS A 14 -25.55 2.56 -18.65
CA LYS A 14 -24.86 1.27 -18.59
C LYS A 14 -23.91 1.32 -17.39
N ARG A 15 -24.27 0.69 -16.27
CA ARG A 15 -23.31 0.37 -15.20
C ARG A 15 -22.53 -0.85 -15.65
N ARG A 16 -21.40 -0.63 -16.33
CA ARG A 16 -20.33 -1.63 -16.31
C ARG A 16 -19.78 -1.62 -14.89
N ILE A 17 -20.19 -2.57 -14.06
CA ILE A 17 -19.37 -3.01 -12.93
C ILE A 17 -18.49 -4.12 -13.51
N ASP A 18 -17.56 -3.72 -14.37
CA ASP A 18 -16.36 -4.51 -14.58
C ASP A 18 -15.41 -3.94 -13.53
N ALA A 19 -15.31 -4.63 -12.40
CA ALA A 19 -14.43 -4.30 -11.27
C ALA A 19 -12.94 -4.42 -11.62
N GLU A 20 -12.58 -4.16 -12.87
CA GLU A 20 -11.23 -4.29 -13.41
C GLU A 20 -10.64 -2.97 -13.90
N ASN A 21 -11.40 -1.86 -13.84
CA ASN A 21 -10.98 -0.59 -14.42
C ASN A 21 -11.08 0.60 -13.45
N SER A 22 -10.74 0.36 -12.18
CA SER A 22 -10.42 1.45 -11.25
C SER A 22 -8.91 1.66 -11.25
N PRO A 23 -8.40 2.76 -11.85
CA PRO A 23 -6.95 3.00 -11.93
C PRO A 23 -6.31 3.36 -10.58
N TYR A 24 -7.08 3.40 -9.50
CA TYR A 24 -6.60 3.76 -8.15
C TYR A 24 -6.79 2.66 -7.09
N LEU A 25 -7.42 1.53 -7.43
CA LEU A 25 -7.68 0.44 -6.47
C LEU A 25 -6.93 -0.86 -6.79
N ASN A 26 -6.04 -0.83 -7.78
CA ASN A 26 -5.24 -1.98 -8.16
C ASN A 26 -3.77 -1.55 -8.17
N PRO A 27 -2.93 -1.94 -7.19
CA PRO A 27 -1.49 -2.00 -7.39
C PRO A 27 -1.18 -3.21 -8.28
N GLN A 28 -1.86 -3.32 -9.42
CA GLN A 28 -1.38 -4.14 -10.51
C GLN A 28 -0.25 -3.36 -11.13
N LEU A 29 0.95 -3.59 -10.58
CA LEU A 29 2.18 -3.64 -11.35
C LEU A 29 1.79 -4.25 -12.70
N ALA A 30 1.73 -3.42 -13.74
CA ALA A 30 1.51 -3.87 -15.10
C ALA A 30 2.70 -4.76 -15.45
N LEU A 31 2.54 -6.06 -15.20
CA LEU A 31 3.56 -7.05 -15.51
C LEU A 31 3.70 -7.05 -17.04
N PRO A 32 4.88 -6.70 -17.58
CA PRO A 32 5.11 -6.82 -19.01
C PRO A 32 4.95 -8.29 -19.43
N PRO A 33 4.61 -8.56 -20.71
CA PRO A 33 4.32 -9.91 -21.19
C PRO A 33 5.42 -10.87 -20.78
N LYS A 34 5.02 -11.98 -20.15
CA LYS A 34 5.89 -13.03 -19.60
C LYS A 34 6.83 -13.58 -20.68
N LYS A 35 7.98 -12.93 -20.85
CA LYS A 35 9.21 -13.63 -21.24
C LYS A 35 9.55 -14.56 -20.06
N PRO A 36 10.04 -15.79 -20.31
CA PRO A 36 10.52 -16.62 -19.22
C PRO A 36 11.65 -15.85 -18.53
N PHE A 37 11.33 -15.25 -17.38
CA PHE A 37 12.31 -14.57 -16.56
C PHE A 37 13.30 -15.67 -16.14
N PRO A 38 14.58 -15.60 -16.55
CA PRO A 38 15.55 -16.51 -15.98
C PRO A 38 15.56 -16.23 -14.48
N PHE A 39 15.60 -17.30 -13.69
CA PHE A 39 15.50 -17.33 -12.23
C PHE A 39 16.62 -16.55 -11.49
N GLY A 40 17.32 -15.65 -12.19
CA GLY A 40 18.40 -14.78 -11.70
C GLY A 40 18.09 -13.28 -11.71
N CYS A 41 16.95 -12.80 -12.23
CA CYS A 41 16.68 -11.35 -12.34
C CYS A 41 16.06 -10.68 -11.09
N LEU A 42 15.74 -11.43 -10.02
CA LEU A 42 15.38 -10.79 -8.73
C LEU A 42 16.57 -10.01 -8.15
N ALA A 43 17.81 -10.39 -8.51
CA ALA A 43 19.03 -9.70 -8.10
C ALA A 43 19.25 -8.35 -8.80
N ASP A 44 18.55 -8.06 -9.90
CA ASP A 44 18.72 -6.83 -10.69
C ASP A 44 17.55 -5.84 -10.54
N ASN A 45 16.64 -6.07 -9.58
CA ASN A 45 15.57 -5.12 -9.31
C ASN A 45 16.14 -3.90 -8.58
N LYS A 46 16.56 -2.89 -9.36
CA LYS A 46 17.13 -1.63 -8.85
C LYS A 46 16.23 -0.92 -7.83
N ILE A 47 14.91 -1.08 -7.92
CA ILE A 47 13.97 -0.52 -6.96
C ILE A 47 14.12 -1.25 -5.62
N VAL A 48 14.09 -2.59 -5.62
CA VAL A 48 14.29 -3.39 -4.40
C VAL A 48 15.65 -3.08 -3.77
N SER A 49 16.72 -3.00 -4.56
CA SER A 49 18.06 -2.65 -4.05
C SER A 49 18.10 -1.26 -3.42
N HIS A 50 17.41 -0.27 -4.01
CA HIS A 50 17.33 1.08 -3.46
C HIS A 50 16.53 1.11 -2.15
N LEU A 51 15.39 0.41 -2.10
CA LEU A 51 14.53 0.36 -0.91
C LEU A 51 15.22 -0.29 0.28
N LEU A 52 16.02 -1.35 0.06
CA LEU A 52 16.81 -2.01 1.11
C LEU A 52 17.86 -1.08 1.73
N VAL A 53 18.48 -0.20 0.93
CA VAL A 53 19.46 0.78 1.43
C VAL A 53 18.77 1.96 2.11
N ALA A 54 17.55 2.30 1.69
CA ALA A 54 16.78 3.38 2.28
C ALA A 54 16.10 2.99 3.60
N GLU A 55 16.06 1.71 3.98
CA GLU A 55 15.30 1.22 5.12
C GLU A 55 15.67 1.94 6.44
N PRO A 56 14.68 2.48 7.18
CA PRO A 56 14.91 3.12 8.47
C PRO A 56 15.58 2.23 9.51
N GLU A 57 16.37 2.84 10.39
CA GLU A 57 16.83 2.16 11.60
C GLU A 57 15.67 1.86 12.56
N LYS A 58 15.80 0.79 13.34
CA LYS A 58 14.79 0.39 14.32
C LYS A 58 14.68 1.44 15.41
N ILE A 59 13.46 1.92 15.64
CA ILE A 59 13.15 2.80 16.75
C ILE A 59 12.60 1.98 17.91
N TYR A 60 13.13 2.21 19.10
CA TYR A 60 12.71 1.50 20.31
C TYR A 60 11.74 2.35 21.13
N ALA A 61 10.75 1.69 21.71
CA ALA A 61 9.93 2.26 22.77
C ALA A 61 10.83 2.63 23.97
N MET A 62 10.56 3.78 24.58
CA MET A 62 11.30 4.28 25.75
C MET A 62 10.31 4.54 26.89
N PRO A 63 9.70 3.48 27.48
CA PRO A 63 8.79 3.67 28.60
C PRO A 63 9.54 4.20 29.83
N ASP A 64 8.94 5.15 30.54
CA ASP A 64 9.52 5.66 31.78
C ASP A 64 9.53 4.56 32.86
N PRO A 65 10.71 4.17 33.39
CA PRO A 65 10.81 3.12 34.41
C PRO A 65 10.25 3.55 35.78
N THR A 66 10.08 4.86 36.00
CA THR A 66 9.58 5.41 37.28
C THR A 66 8.06 5.39 37.39
N VAL A 67 7.36 5.29 36.25
CA VAL A 67 5.90 5.25 36.20
C VAL A 67 5.41 3.81 36.33
N PRO A 68 4.45 3.53 37.24
CA PRO A 68 3.83 2.21 37.34
C PRO A 68 3.12 1.80 36.05
N ASP A 69 3.06 0.49 35.80
CA ASP A 69 2.38 -0.02 34.61
C ASP A 69 0.88 0.26 34.65
N SER A 70 0.40 0.86 33.58
CA SER A 70 -1.00 1.27 33.39
C SER A 70 -1.30 1.43 31.91
N ASP A 71 -2.57 1.38 31.53
CA ASP A 71 -3.01 1.62 30.16
C ASP A 71 -2.55 2.99 29.65
N ILE A 72 -2.55 4.00 30.52
CA ILE A 72 -2.08 5.35 30.21
C ILE A 72 -0.58 5.32 29.86
N LYS A 73 0.25 4.67 30.67
CA LYS A 73 1.69 4.53 30.39
C LYS A 73 1.95 3.83 29.05
N ALA A 74 1.19 2.77 28.76
CA ALA A 74 1.29 2.05 27.48
C ALA A 74 0.91 2.96 26.30
N LEU A 75 -0.22 3.67 26.38
CA LEU A 75 -0.67 4.59 25.36
C LEU A 75 0.32 5.74 25.12
N THR A 76 0.82 6.37 26.19
CA THR A 76 1.84 7.42 26.08
C THR A 76 3.09 6.90 25.39
N THR A 77 3.59 5.73 25.79
CA THR A 77 4.79 5.12 25.18
C THR A 77 4.58 4.82 23.69
N LEU A 78 3.38 4.35 23.30
CA LEU A 78 3.04 4.07 21.90
C LEU A 78 2.88 5.34 21.08
N CYS A 79 2.29 6.40 21.63
CA CYS A 79 2.21 7.70 20.97
C CYS A 79 3.61 8.27 20.70
N ASP A 80 4.48 8.26 21.71
CA ASP A 80 5.87 8.75 21.57
C ASP A 80 6.70 7.92 20.58
N LEU A 81 6.43 6.61 20.48
CA LEU A 81 7.03 5.75 19.47
C LEU A 81 6.53 6.11 18.07
N ALA A 82 5.20 6.20 17.90
CA ALA A 82 4.58 6.51 16.62
C ALA A 82 5.02 7.89 16.07
N ASP A 83 5.09 8.91 16.92
CA ASP A 83 5.54 10.25 16.52
C ASP A 83 6.98 10.23 15.97
N ARG A 84 7.88 9.48 16.61
CA ARG A 84 9.26 9.30 16.14
C ARG A 84 9.32 8.50 14.85
N GLU A 85 8.55 7.42 14.74
CA GLU A 85 8.45 6.62 13.51
C GLU A 85 7.90 7.43 12.33
N LEU A 86 6.91 8.29 12.57
CA LEU A 86 6.33 9.14 11.53
C LEU A 86 7.37 10.09 10.93
N VAL A 87 8.21 10.72 11.75
CA VAL A 87 9.29 11.59 11.26
C VAL A 87 10.23 10.83 10.32
N VAL A 88 10.61 9.62 10.70
CA VAL A 88 11.51 8.78 9.89
C VAL A 88 10.81 8.26 8.64
N ASN A 89 9.55 7.85 8.72
CA ASN A 89 8.74 7.37 7.59
C ASN A 89 8.50 8.48 6.55
N ILE A 90 8.28 9.72 6.99
CA ILE A 90 8.17 10.87 6.08
C ILE A 90 9.50 11.11 5.35
N GLY A 91 10.63 10.96 6.05
CA GLY A 91 11.96 11.01 5.44
C GLY A 91 12.19 9.87 4.44
N TRP A 92 11.82 8.65 4.82
CA TRP A 92 11.92 7.45 3.99
C TRP A 92 11.09 7.57 2.71
N ALA A 93 9.86 8.11 2.80
CA ALA A 93 8.98 8.27 1.65
C ALA A 93 9.59 9.12 0.52
N LYS A 94 10.54 10.02 0.83
CA LYS A 94 11.27 10.81 -0.19
C LYS A 94 12.22 9.97 -1.04
N HIS A 95 12.54 8.75 -0.63
CA HIS A 95 13.44 7.81 -1.31
C HIS A 95 12.69 6.82 -2.21
N ILE A 96 11.37 6.91 -2.32
CA ILE A 96 10.57 6.05 -3.19
C ILE A 96 10.67 6.59 -4.64
N PRO A 97 11.24 5.83 -5.59
CA PRO A 97 11.39 6.24 -6.99
C PRO A 97 10.10 6.16 -7.81
#